data_AF-A0A3G3GRM4-F1
#
_entry.id   AF-A0A3G3GRM4-F1
#
_cell.length_a   1.000
_cell.length_b   1.000
_cell.length_c   1.000
_cell.angle_alpha   90.00
_cell.angle_beta   90.00
_cell.angle_gamma   90.00
#
_symmetry.space_group_name_H-M   'P 1'
#
loop_
_entity.id
_entity.type
_entity.pdbx_description
1 polymer ?
#
loop_
_entity_poly.entity_id
_entity_poly.type
_entity_poly.pdbx_seq_one_letter_code
_entity_poly.pdbx_strand_id
1 'polypeptide(L)'
;MNAKDIYKMTDEELLAEKQKLKNSKIFHALFIGFLAGILIVGLVSWSLSSKKNFGFLIPMLIPVILIYKQLKKPNTNKELEDLLKKRGLD
;
A
#
# COMPACT_ATOMS: atom_id res chain seq x y z
N MET A 1 -3.67 -10.89 8.70
CA MET A 1 -3.60 -11.36 10.10
C MET A 1 -4.98 -11.82 10.50
N ASN A 2 -5.08 -12.84 11.36
CA ASN A 2 -6.37 -13.28 11.87
C ASN A 2 -6.72 -12.42 13.09
N ALA A 3 -7.97 -11.94 13.14
CA ALA A 3 -8.55 -11.23 14.27
C ALA A 3 -8.24 -11.92 15.60
N LYS A 4 -8.33 -13.25 15.67
CA LYS A 4 -8.15 -14.02 16.91
C LYS A 4 -6.72 -14.02 17.46
N ASP A 5 -5.72 -13.68 16.66
CA ASP A 5 -4.32 -13.72 17.09
C ASP A 5 -3.88 -12.40 17.74
N ILE A 6 -4.41 -11.27 17.29
CA ILE A 6 -4.12 -9.94 17.87
C ILE A 6 -4.68 -9.76 19.29
N TYR A 7 -5.78 -10.42 19.65
CA TYR A 7 -6.30 -10.38 21.04
C TYR A 7 -5.43 -11.14 22.03
N LYS A 8 -4.59 -12.08 21.56
CA LYS A 8 -3.71 -12.91 22.41
C LYS A 8 -2.35 -12.27 22.65
N MET A 9 -2.03 -11.19 21.94
CA MET A 9 -0.73 -10.51 22.03
C MET A 9 -0.57 -9.77 23.36
N THR A 10 0.67 -9.75 23.85
CA THR A 10 1.07 -8.87 24.96
C THR A 10 1.16 -7.42 24.48
N ASP A 11 1.23 -6.49 25.42
CA ASP A 11 1.28 -5.06 25.09
C ASP A 11 2.55 -4.69 24.31
N GLU A 12 3.68 -5.35 24.59
CA GLU A 12 4.93 -5.20 23.84
C GLU A 12 4.79 -5.68 22.38
N GLU A 13 4.15 -6.82 22.17
CA GLU A 13 3.88 -7.37 20.84
C GLU A 13 2.93 -6.48 20.04
N LEU A 14 1.90 -5.93 20.71
CA LEU A 14 0.96 -4.97 20.13
C LEU A 14 1.65 -3.68 19.67
N LEU A 15 2.57 -3.14 20.48
CA LEU A 15 3.35 -1.95 20.11
C LEU A 15 4.31 -2.23 18.96
N ALA A 16 4.95 -3.40 18.93
CA ALA A 16 5.79 -3.82 17.81
C ALA A 16 4.98 -3.93 16.50
N GLU A 17 3.77 -4.47 16.58
CA GLU A 17 2.88 -4.59 15.41
C GLU A 17 2.36 -3.22 14.95
N LYS A 18 2.04 -2.30 15.88
CA LYS A 18 1.72 -0.90 15.58
C LYS A 18 2.82 -0.23 14.76
N GLN A 19 4.08 -0.42 15.14
CA GLN A 19 5.22 0.16 14.44
C GLN A 19 5.40 -0.46 13.04
N LYS A 20 5.26 -1.79 12.91
CA LYS A 20 5.28 -2.46 11.59
C LYS A 20 4.18 -1.94 10.68
N LEU A 21 2.98 -1.75 11.22
CA LEU A 21 1.83 -1.23 10.49
C LEU A 21 2.07 0.21 10.00
N LYS A 22 2.64 1.07 10.86
CA LYS A 22 3.05 2.43 10.47
C LYS A 22 4.08 2.41 9.34
N ASN A 23 5.13 1.59 9.47
CA ASN A 23 6.16 1.46 8.44
C ASN A 23 5.57 0.92 7.13
N SER A 24 4.67 -0.06 7.20
CA SER A 24 3.98 -0.62 6.03
C SER A 24 3.08 0.42 5.35
N LYS A 25 2.37 1.27 6.11
CA LYS A 25 1.57 2.38 5.55
C LYS A 25 2.45 3.36 4.77
N ILE A 26 3.58 3.77 5.33
CA ILE A 26 4.54 4.67 4.67
C ILE A 26 5.10 4.02 3.40
N PHE A 27 5.57 2.78 3.49
CA PHE A 27 6.09 2.05 2.35
C PHE A 27 5.04 1.91 1.24
N HIS A 28 3.79 1.58 1.58
CA HIS A 28 2.71 1.48 0.61
C HIS A 28 2.39 2.81 -0.06
N ALA A 29 2.36 3.92 0.69
CA ALA A 29 2.15 5.26 0.13
C ALA A 29 3.29 5.65 -0.83
N LEU A 30 4.54 5.43 -0.44
CA LEU A 30 5.71 5.69 -1.29
C LEU A 30 5.71 4.80 -2.53
N PHE A 31 5.41 3.51 -2.39
CA PHE A 31 5.35 2.57 -3.50
C PHE A 31 4.26 2.94 -4.51
N ILE A 32 3.06 3.27 -4.05
CA ILE A 32 1.97 3.72 -4.92
C ILE A 32 2.34 5.04 -5.59
N GLY A 33 2.91 6.00 -4.86
CA GLY A 33 3.38 7.28 -5.41
C GLY A 33 4.44 7.10 -6.49
N PHE A 34 5.39 6.19 -6.28
CA PHE A 34 6.41 5.83 -7.26
C PHE A 34 5.80 5.23 -8.52
N LEU A 35 4.90 4.25 -8.40
CA LEU A 35 4.22 3.63 -9.54
C LEU A 35 3.35 4.65 -10.31
N ALA A 36 2.64 5.53 -9.60
CA ALA A 36 1.88 6.61 -10.20
C ALA A 36 2.78 7.61 -10.93
N GLY A 37 3.95 7.95 -10.36
CA GLY A 37 4.96 8.77 -11.01
C GLY A 37 5.45 8.17 -12.33
N ILE A 38 5.77 6.87 -12.35
CA ILE A 38 6.15 6.15 -13.57
C ILE A 38 5.04 6.23 -14.62
N LEU A 39 3.78 6.04 -14.21
CA LEU A 39 2.64 6.11 -15.13
C LEU A 39 2.49 7.51 -15.73
N ILE A 40 2.58 8.56 -14.92
CA ILE A 40 2.47 9.95 -15.39
C ILE A 40 3.61 10.27 -16.37
N VAL A 41 4.86 10.00 -15.98
CA VAL A 41 6.03 10.25 -16.84
C VAL A 41 5.96 9.43 -18.13
N GLY A 42 5.53 8.18 -18.04
CA GLY A 42 5.34 7.29 -19.19
C GLY A 42 4.27 7.81 -20.15
N LEU A 43 3.11 8.21 -19.63
CA LEU A 43 2.02 8.77 -20.45
C LEU A 43 2.40 10.10 -21.09
N VAL A 44 3.04 11.01 -20.34
CA VAL A 44 3.51 12.30 -20.87
C VAL A 44 4.54 12.06 -21.98
N SER A 45 5.53 11.20 -21.74
CA SER A 45 6.56 10.87 -22.74
C SER A 45 5.96 10.23 -24.00
N TRP A 46 4.97 9.34 -23.84
CA TRP A 46 4.27 8.73 -24.97
C TRP A 46 3.44 9.75 -25.76
N SER A 47 2.75 10.66 -25.06
CA SER A 47 1.93 11.71 -25.68
C SER A 47 2.75 12.70 -26.49
N LEU A 48 3.94 13.08 -25.99
CA LEU A 48 4.86 14.00 -26.66
C LEU A 48 5.65 13.34 -27.79
N SER A 49 5.64 12.01 -27.91
CA SER A 49 6.40 11.29 -28.93
C SER A 49 5.70 11.37 -30.29
N SER A 50 6.45 11.71 -31.34
CA SER A 50 5.92 11.82 -32.71
C SER A 50 5.43 10.48 -33.27
N LYS A 51 5.90 9.36 -32.72
CA LYS A 51 5.45 8.00 -33.09
C LYS A 51 4.60 7.42 -31.96
N LYS A 52 3.28 7.39 -32.19
CA LYS A 52 2.33 6.80 -31.24
C LYS A 52 2.35 5.27 -31.29
N ASN A 53 3.39 4.69 -30.71
CA ASN A 53 3.52 3.25 -30.60
C ASN A 53 2.72 2.76 -29.39
N PHE A 54 1.54 2.19 -29.63
CA PHE A 54 0.68 1.64 -28.58
C PHE A 54 1.31 0.46 -27.83
N GLY A 55 2.31 -0.21 -28.42
CA GLY A 55 3.09 -1.27 -27.75
C GLY A 55 3.80 -0.77 -26.47
N PHE A 56 4.09 0.52 -26.37
CA PHE A 56 4.66 1.14 -25.16
C PHE A 56 3.68 1.18 -23.98
N LEU A 57 2.36 1.16 -24.25
CA LEU A 57 1.33 1.19 -23.20
C LEU A 57 1.15 -0.18 -22.53
N ILE A 58 1.50 -1.28 -23.20
CA ILE A 58 1.35 -2.66 -22.69
C ILE A 58 2.10 -2.85 -21.35
N PRO A 59 3.40 -2.51 -21.22
CA PRO A 59 4.11 -2.64 -19.95
C PRO A 59 3.58 -1.71 -18.85
N MET A 60 2.88 -0.61 -19.18
CA MET A 60 2.24 0.27 -18.18
C MET A 60 1.04 -0.37 -17.49
N LEU A 61 0.49 -1.49 -18.00
CA LEU A 61 -0.53 -2.24 -17.28
C LEU A 61 0.00 -2.88 -15.99
N ILE A 62 1.29 -3.20 -15.94
CA ILE A 62 1.94 -3.82 -14.78
C ILE A 62 1.82 -2.92 -13.52
N PRO A 63 2.29 -1.66 -13.51
CA PRO A 63 2.11 -0.78 -12.36
C PRO A 63 0.64 -0.54 -12.00
N VAL A 64 -0.27 -0.46 -12.99
CA VAL A 64 -1.72 -0.32 -12.73
C VAL A 64 -2.28 -1.50 -11.94
N ILE A 65 -1.95 -2.73 -12.37
CA ILE A 65 -2.38 -3.95 -11.69
C ILE A 65 -1.80 -4.02 -10.27
N LEU A 66 -0.54 -3.63 -10.08
CA LEU A 66 0.10 -3.59 -8.77
C LEU A 66 -0.58 -2.61 -7.81
N ILE A 67 -0.92 -1.40 -8.29
CA ILE A 67 -1.68 -0.41 -7.50
C ILE A 67 -3.05 -0.98 -7.13
N TYR A 68 -3.79 -1.54 -8.09
CA TYR A 68 -5.12 -2.11 -7.85
C TYR A 68 -5.08 -3.22 -6.78
N LYS A 69 -4.12 -4.14 -6.89
CA LYS A 69 -3.94 -5.22 -5.92
C LYS A 69 -3.64 -4.68 -4.51
N GLN A 70 -2.84 -3.63 -4.41
CA GLN A 70 -2.50 -2.99 -3.14
C GLN A 70 -3.69 -2.28 -2.50
N LEU A 71 -4.52 -1.58 -3.29
CA LEU A 71 -5.72 -0.89 -2.80
C LEU A 71 -6.81 -1.87 -2.34
N LYS A 72 -6.92 -3.05 -2.98
CA LYS A 72 -7.90 -4.08 -2.64
C LYS A 72 -7.55 -4.87 -1.37
N LYS A 73 -6.36 -4.66 -0.79
CA LYS A 73 -5.91 -5.41 0.40
C LYS A 73 -6.82 -5.08 1.59
N PRO A 74 -7.38 -6.08 2.30
CA PRO A 74 -8.36 -5.86 3.35
C PRO A 74 -7.77 -5.06 4.53
N ASN A 75 -8.59 -4.16 5.07
CA ASN A 75 -8.20 -3.16 6.07
C ASN A 75 -8.16 -3.77 7.49
N THR A 76 -7.27 -4.74 7.69
CA THR A 76 -7.02 -5.46 8.97
C THR A 76 -6.53 -4.51 10.08
N ASN A 77 -6.20 -3.27 9.72
CA ASN A 77 -5.61 -2.27 10.59
C ASN A 77 -6.60 -1.72 11.62
N LYS A 78 -7.90 -1.71 11.32
CA LYS A 78 -8.92 -1.14 12.22
C LYS A 78 -9.03 -1.91 13.54
N GLU A 79 -8.98 -3.24 13.47
CA GLU A 79 -9.12 -4.09 14.65
C GLU A 79 -7.91 -3.98 15.59
N LEU A 80 -6.70 -3.84 15.01
CA LEU A 80 -5.50 -3.54 15.78
C LEU A 80 -5.57 -2.14 16.42
N GLU A 81 -6.02 -1.13 15.67
CA GLU A 81 -6.16 0.25 16.18
C GLU A 81 -7.20 0.34 17.32
N ASP A 82 -8.32 -0.37 17.21
CA ASP A 82 -9.34 -0.44 18.26
C ASP A 82 -8.82 -1.15 19.52
N LEU A 83 -8.01 -2.21 19.35
CA LEU A 83 -7.37 -2.92 20.46
C LEU A 83 -6.33 -2.06 21.20
N LEU A 84 -5.48 -1.35 20.46
CA LEU A 84 -4.49 -0.44 21.03
C LEU A 84 -5.17 0.66 21.86
N LYS A 85 -6.26 1.25 21.34
CA LYS A 85 -7.06 2.23 22.08
C LYS A 85 -7.70 1.65 23.33
N LYS A 86 -8.30 0.46 23.26
CA LYS A 86 -8.90 -0.21 24.42
C LYS A 86 -7.92 -0.46 25.56
N ARG A 87 -6.64 -0.68 25.23
CA ARG A 87 -5.56 -0.93 26.22
C ARG A 87 -4.77 0.33 26.60
N GLY A 88 -5.10 1.51 26.06
CA GLY A 88 -4.39 2.76 26.33
C GLY A 88 -2.96 2.81 25.74
N LEU A 89 -2.75 2.12 24.61
CA LEU A 89 -1.47 1.99 23.90
C LEU A 89 -1.47 2.78 22.56
N ASP A 90 -2.41 3.71 22.37
CA ASP A 90 -2.63 4.44 21.12
C ASP A 90 -1.62 5.56 20.83
#